data_AF-A0A1S8NI13-F1
#
_entry.id   AF-A0A1S8NI13-F1
#
_cell.length_a   1.000
_cell.length_b   1.000
_cell.length_c   1.000
_cell.angle_alpha   90.00
_cell.angle_beta   90.00
_cell.angle_gamma   90.00
#
_symmetry.space_group_name_H-M   'P 1'
#
loop_
_entity.id
_entity.type
_entity.pdbx_description
1 polymer ?
#
loop_
_entity_poly.entity_id
_entity_poly.type
_entity_poly.pdbx_seq_one_letter_code
_entity_poly.pdbx_strand_id
1 'polypeptide(L)'
;MIKKLISSLLISAAIMAIIPVGAFASWRQNSDSSWSWDDEYGYEFYYGWEQIDGKWYHFDNRRMQTGWINIGEWYYLGADGAMKTGWINDGGKEYYLEPSGVLATDTIVDGYYVDSNGVKQPKENQKVILDNEYVKITCLGANIPNSFGPEVKLNIENKSNQTLIIQSDKISVDGYMLYPIFSATVEPGKIITTGMEFSKKEVKTGFNNIEGKFTINSDDYHNIEEDSFSINF
;
A
#
# COMPACT_ATOMS: atom_id res chain seq x y z
N MET A 1 54.52 -9.50 7.43
CA MET A 1 53.11 -9.70 7.02
C MET A 1 52.74 -11.15 7.35
N ILE A 2 51.53 -11.38 7.88
CA ILE A 2 50.88 -12.64 8.34
C ILE A 2 50.51 -12.53 9.83
N LYS A 3 49.22 -12.20 10.05
CA LYS A 3 48.53 -12.17 11.34
C LYS A 3 48.41 -13.61 11.86
N LYS A 4 48.83 -13.86 13.10
CA LYS A 4 48.58 -15.13 13.81
C LYS A 4 47.09 -15.17 14.22
N LEU A 5 46.42 -16.24 13.83
CA LEU A 5 45.08 -16.63 14.29
C LEU A 5 45.03 -16.70 15.82
N ILE A 6 43.98 -16.14 16.41
CA ILE A 6 43.61 -16.38 17.80
C ILE A 6 42.85 -17.71 17.83
N SER A 7 43.40 -18.68 18.57
CA SER A 7 42.71 -19.91 18.96
C SER A 7 42.19 -19.76 20.40
N SER A 8 41.03 -20.35 20.67
CA SER A 8 40.68 -20.94 21.96
C SER A 8 39.41 -21.77 21.75
N LEU A 9 39.56 -23.09 21.59
CA LEU A 9 39.29 -24.10 22.62
C LEU A 9 37.79 -24.27 22.93
N LEU A 10 37.20 -25.34 22.40
CA LEU A 10 36.07 -26.01 23.05
C LEU A 10 36.45 -27.46 23.28
N ILE A 11 36.47 -27.80 24.56
CA ILE A 11 36.95 -29.05 25.15
C ILE A 11 35.97 -30.17 24.79
N SER A 12 36.52 -31.28 24.30
CA SER A 12 35.82 -32.56 24.23
C SER A 12 35.67 -33.12 25.65
N ALA A 13 34.44 -33.31 26.11
CA ALA A 13 34.11 -34.16 27.24
C ALA A 13 32.79 -34.88 26.92
N ALA A 14 32.90 -36.17 26.62
CA ALA A 14 31.76 -37.07 26.56
C ALA A 14 31.33 -37.40 28.01
N ILE A 15 30.19 -36.83 28.42
CA ILE A 15 29.44 -37.28 29.60
C ILE A 15 28.05 -37.63 29.09
N MET A 16 27.74 -38.93 29.04
CA MET A 16 26.38 -39.41 28.87
C MET A 16 25.61 -39.13 30.16
N ALA A 17 24.94 -37.99 30.21
CA ALA A 17 23.83 -37.73 31.12
C ALA A 17 22.55 -37.79 30.29
N ILE A 18 21.63 -38.67 30.67
CA ILE A 18 20.27 -38.67 30.13
C ILE A 18 19.57 -37.47 30.77
N ILE A 19 19.67 -36.31 30.11
CA ILE A 19 18.87 -35.14 30.45
C ILE A 19 17.45 -35.47 29.97
N PRO A 20 16.39 -35.23 30.77
CA PRO A 20 15.05 -35.20 30.19
C PRO A 20 15.07 -34.08 29.15
N VAL A 21 15.05 -34.42 27.87
CA VAL A 21 14.94 -33.42 26.80
C VAL A 21 13.50 -32.92 26.85
N GLY A 22 13.22 -31.98 27.76
CA GLY A 22 12.14 -31.04 27.53
C GLY A 22 12.56 -30.25 26.30
N ALA A 23 11.91 -30.48 25.17
CA ALA A 23 12.18 -29.70 23.98
C ALA A 23 11.76 -28.26 24.30
N PHE A 24 12.71 -27.33 24.26
CA PHE A 24 12.44 -25.91 24.37
C PHE A 24 12.34 -25.36 22.96
N ALA A 25 11.31 -24.54 22.71
CA ALA A 25 11.19 -23.87 21.43
C ALA A 25 12.40 -22.94 21.20
N SER A 26 13.00 -22.97 20.01
CA SER A 26 14.22 -22.21 19.73
C SER A 26 14.44 -21.90 18.26
N TRP A 27 15.14 -20.79 18.02
CA TRP A 27 15.63 -20.41 16.70
C TRP A 27 16.80 -21.30 16.29
N ARG A 28 16.74 -21.86 15.08
CA ARG A 28 17.82 -22.65 14.48
C ARG A 28 18.29 -22.01 13.19
N GLN A 29 19.60 -21.79 13.05
CA GLN A 29 20.21 -21.44 11.78
C GLN A 29 20.57 -22.69 10.98
N ASN A 30 20.12 -22.76 9.74
CA ASN A 30 20.37 -23.87 8.83
C ASN A 30 21.73 -23.69 8.11
N SER A 31 22.21 -24.76 7.46
CA SER A 31 23.48 -24.75 6.72
C SER A 31 23.51 -23.77 5.53
N ASP A 32 22.33 -23.42 5.00
CA ASP A 32 22.13 -22.43 3.95
C ASP A 32 21.97 -20.99 4.48
N SER A 33 22.28 -20.76 5.77
CA SER A 33 22.10 -19.49 6.50
C SER A 33 20.66 -19.02 6.67
N SER A 34 19.65 -19.79 6.22
CA SER A 34 18.25 -19.52 6.55
C SER A 34 17.96 -19.85 8.02
N TRP A 35 16.87 -19.28 8.55
CA TRP A 35 16.43 -19.53 9.91
C TRP A 35 15.17 -20.38 9.93
N SER A 36 15.05 -21.25 10.92
CA SER A 36 13.87 -22.06 11.23
C SER A 36 13.50 -21.88 12.69
N TRP A 37 12.25 -22.21 13.02
CA TRP A 37 11.76 -22.28 14.39
C TRP A 37 11.45 -23.73 14.74
N ASP A 38 12.08 -24.22 15.81
CA ASP A 38 11.79 -25.52 16.41
C ASP A 38 10.89 -25.30 17.62
N ASP A 39 9.84 -26.09 17.76
CA ASP A 39 8.89 -25.99 18.88
C ASP A 39 9.17 -26.99 20.01
N GLU A 40 8.31 -26.98 21.02
CA GLU A 40 8.38 -27.90 22.17
C GLU A 40 8.18 -29.38 21.78
N TYR A 41 7.74 -29.67 20.56
CA TYR A 41 7.50 -31.04 20.12
C TYR A 41 8.54 -31.56 19.13
N GLY A 42 9.42 -30.69 18.61
CA GLY A 42 10.51 -31.07 17.70
C GLY A 42 10.01 -31.60 16.35
N TYR A 43 8.77 -31.30 15.97
CA TYR A 43 8.18 -31.75 14.71
C TYR A 43 8.24 -30.63 13.66
N GLU A 44 8.98 -30.87 12.58
CA GLU A 44 9.32 -29.93 11.51
C GLU A 44 8.15 -29.59 10.55
N PHE A 45 7.10 -28.89 10.98
CA PHE A 45 5.94 -28.62 10.10
C PHE A 45 5.42 -27.17 10.06
N TYR A 46 6.26 -26.17 10.34
CA TYR A 46 5.81 -24.78 10.25
C TYR A 46 5.68 -24.28 8.81
N TYR A 47 4.43 -24.01 8.43
CA TYR A 47 4.03 -23.25 7.26
C TYR A 47 3.11 -22.12 7.73
N GLY A 48 3.36 -20.89 7.28
CA GLY A 48 2.52 -19.74 7.58
C GLY A 48 3.02 -18.90 8.75
N TRP A 49 2.08 -18.19 9.37
CA TRP A 49 2.32 -17.23 10.45
C TRP A 49 2.52 -17.91 11.79
N GLU A 50 3.52 -17.45 12.55
CA GLU A 50 3.79 -17.88 13.92
C GLU A 50 4.13 -16.66 14.78
N GLN A 51 3.62 -16.62 16.02
CA GLN A 51 3.92 -15.56 16.96
C GLN A 51 4.96 -16.01 17.98
N ILE A 52 6.16 -15.43 17.89
CA ILE A 52 7.31 -15.79 18.73
C ILE A 52 7.74 -14.56 19.51
N ASP A 53 7.77 -14.66 20.84
CA ASP A 53 8.11 -13.56 21.76
C ASP A 53 7.33 -12.25 21.48
N GLY A 54 6.04 -12.39 21.14
CA GLY A 54 5.15 -11.27 20.85
C GLY A 54 5.32 -10.64 19.47
N LYS A 55 6.18 -11.17 18.60
CA LYS A 55 6.38 -10.74 17.22
C LYS A 55 5.85 -11.77 16.23
N TRP A 56 5.32 -11.31 15.11
CA TRP A 56 4.85 -12.18 14.02
C TRP A 56 5.98 -12.48 13.04
N TYR A 57 6.09 -13.75 12.66
CA TYR A 57 7.01 -14.25 11.64
C TYR A 57 6.23 -15.10 10.66
N HIS A 58 6.69 -15.16 9.41
CA HIS A 58 6.13 -16.05 8.40
C HIS A 58 7.17 -17.09 7.99
N PHE A 59 6.77 -18.35 7.90
CA PHE A 59 7.61 -19.46 7.46
C PHE A 59 7.08 -20.05 6.15
N ASP A 60 7.94 -20.17 5.16
CA ASP A 60 7.67 -20.95 3.94
C ASP A 60 8.68 -22.09 3.82
N ASN A 61 8.19 -23.30 3.57
CA ASN A 61 9.02 -24.51 3.53
C ASN A 61 9.99 -24.62 4.72
N ARG A 62 9.48 -24.29 5.93
CA ARG A 62 10.21 -24.28 7.20
C ARG A 62 11.33 -23.23 7.31
N ARG A 63 11.40 -22.28 6.37
CA ARG A 63 12.35 -21.18 6.38
C ARG A 63 11.63 -19.88 6.73
N MET A 64 12.17 -19.16 7.70
CA MET A 64 11.75 -17.81 8.05
C MET A 64 11.89 -16.91 6.84
N GLN A 65 10.83 -16.18 6.53
CA GLN A 65 10.79 -15.23 5.43
C GLN A 65 11.29 -13.85 5.91
N THR A 66 11.84 -13.10 4.96
CA THR A 66 12.30 -11.71 5.13
C THR A 66 11.93 -10.91 3.89
N GLY A 67 11.78 -9.59 4.02
CA GLY A 67 11.36 -8.72 2.93
C GLY A 67 9.88 -8.84 2.61
N TRP A 68 9.52 -8.49 1.37
CA TRP A 68 8.14 -8.58 0.90
C TRP A 68 7.68 -10.03 0.72
N ILE A 69 6.51 -10.36 1.25
CA ILE A 69 5.78 -11.60 0.92
C ILE A 69 4.38 -11.26 0.42
N ASN A 70 3.85 -12.13 -0.45
CA ASN A 70 2.46 -12.07 -0.90
C ASN A 70 1.82 -13.44 -0.69
N ILE A 71 0.81 -13.47 0.18
CA ILE A 71 0.06 -14.67 0.54
C ILE A 71 -1.46 -14.45 0.34
N GLY A 72 -1.81 -13.62 -0.64
CA GLY A 72 -3.15 -13.09 -0.87
C GLY A 72 -3.22 -11.58 -0.58
N GLU A 73 -2.43 -11.14 0.39
CA GLU A 73 -2.14 -9.74 0.69
C GLU A 73 -0.63 -9.56 0.81
N TRP A 74 -0.16 -8.32 0.63
CA TRP A 74 1.26 -7.97 0.78
C TRP A 74 1.59 -7.65 2.22
N TYR A 75 2.71 -8.20 2.70
CA TYR A 75 3.29 -7.94 4.01
C TYR A 75 4.78 -7.66 3.85
N TYR A 76 5.38 -6.99 4.85
CA TYR A 76 6.82 -6.80 4.90
C TYR A 76 7.41 -7.35 6.20
N LEU A 77 8.39 -8.24 6.06
CA LEU A 77 9.15 -8.82 7.15
C LEU A 77 10.52 -8.14 7.20
N GLY A 78 10.98 -7.73 8.38
CA GLY A 78 12.30 -7.15 8.53
C GLY A 78 13.43 -8.11 8.17
N ALA A 79 14.67 -7.61 8.17
CA ALA A 79 15.85 -8.47 8.07
C ALA A 79 15.95 -9.47 9.26
N ASP A 80 15.32 -9.14 10.38
CA ASP A 80 15.14 -10.02 11.54
C ASP A 80 13.97 -11.01 11.40
N GLY A 81 13.27 -11.00 10.26
CA GLY A 81 12.09 -11.84 9.98
C GLY A 81 10.80 -11.38 10.64
N ALA A 82 10.87 -10.43 11.57
CA ALA A 82 9.70 -9.90 12.26
C ALA A 82 8.87 -9.02 11.32
N MET A 83 7.56 -9.27 11.27
CA MET A 83 6.59 -8.47 10.53
C MET A 83 6.64 -7.00 10.96
N LYS A 84 6.66 -6.11 9.97
CA LYS A 84 6.59 -4.67 10.19
C LYS A 84 5.15 -4.16 10.09
N THR A 85 4.89 -3.10 10.83
CA THR A 85 3.68 -2.28 10.78
C THR A 85 4.10 -0.81 10.72
N GLY A 86 3.19 0.06 10.31
CA GLY A 86 3.46 1.48 10.10
C GLY A 86 4.26 1.75 8.82
N TRP A 87 4.85 2.95 8.75
CA TRP A 87 5.67 3.37 7.62
C TRP A 87 7.00 2.62 7.56
N ILE A 88 7.35 2.12 6.38
CA ILE A 88 8.68 1.59 6.05
C ILE A 88 9.27 2.31 4.84
N ASN A 89 10.59 2.29 4.73
CA ASN A 89 11.30 2.67 3.52
C ASN A 89 11.97 1.43 2.91
N ASP A 90 11.68 1.16 1.64
CA ASP A 90 12.29 0.07 0.88
C ASP A 90 12.75 0.61 -0.48
N GLY A 91 14.06 0.60 -0.72
CA GLY A 91 14.63 1.08 -1.98
C GLY A 91 14.33 2.56 -2.31
N GLY A 92 14.15 3.42 -1.29
CA GLY A 92 13.82 4.83 -1.49
C GLY A 92 12.33 5.12 -1.74
N LYS A 93 11.48 4.10 -1.74
CA LYS A 93 10.03 4.25 -1.73
C LYS A 93 9.52 4.03 -0.31
N GLU A 94 8.44 4.72 0.04
CA GLU A 94 7.79 4.59 1.34
C GLU A 94 6.46 3.89 1.20
N TYR A 95 6.17 2.98 2.13
CA TYR A 95 4.98 2.14 2.16
C TYR A 95 4.41 2.14 3.57
N TYR A 96 3.10 1.97 3.69
CA TYR A 96 2.46 1.83 5.00
C TYR A 96 1.87 0.44 5.17
N LEU A 97 2.26 -0.24 6.23
CA LEU A 97 1.68 -1.51 6.64
C LEU A 97 0.68 -1.24 7.75
N GLU A 98 -0.56 -1.65 7.57
CA GLU A 98 -1.63 -1.53 8.57
C GLU A 98 -1.26 -2.25 9.88
N PRO A 99 -1.99 -2.03 11.00
CA PRO A 99 -1.75 -2.76 12.23
C PRO A 99 -1.82 -4.29 12.08
N SER A 100 -2.57 -4.79 11.10
CA SER A 100 -2.63 -6.21 10.69
C SER A 100 -1.36 -6.70 9.97
N GLY A 101 -0.50 -5.78 9.51
CA GLY A 101 0.67 -6.04 8.67
C GLY A 101 0.40 -5.94 7.17
N VAL A 102 -0.86 -5.79 6.76
CA VAL A 102 -1.27 -5.68 5.36
C VAL A 102 -0.80 -4.36 4.76
N LEU A 103 -0.25 -4.38 3.55
CA LEU A 103 0.08 -3.18 2.80
C LEU A 103 -1.18 -2.35 2.50
N ALA A 104 -1.22 -1.12 2.99
CA ALA A 104 -2.23 -0.15 2.58
C ALA A 104 -2.02 0.23 1.12
N THR A 105 -3.09 0.18 0.33
CA THR A 105 -3.09 0.58 -1.08
C THR A 105 -4.30 1.45 -1.38
N ASP A 106 -4.16 2.34 -2.37
CA ASP A 106 -5.21 3.22 -2.87
C ASP A 106 -5.98 3.99 -1.78
N THR A 107 -5.26 4.56 -0.82
CA THR A 107 -5.86 5.23 0.35
C THR A 107 -4.99 6.37 0.88
N ILE A 108 -5.50 7.16 1.81
CA ILE A 108 -4.77 8.24 2.49
C ILE A 108 -4.37 7.78 3.89
N VAL A 109 -3.07 7.79 4.17
CA VAL A 109 -2.49 7.48 5.48
C VAL A 109 -1.68 8.66 5.98
N ASP A 110 -1.97 9.15 7.18
CA ASP A 110 -1.29 10.31 7.80
C ASP A 110 -1.23 11.54 6.88
N GLY A 111 -2.27 11.72 6.05
CA GLY A 111 -2.35 12.78 5.06
C GLY A 111 -1.53 12.57 3.79
N TYR A 112 -0.95 11.39 3.57
CA TYR A 112 -0.29 11.02 2.31
C TYR A 112 -1.12 9.99 1.55
N TYR A 113 -1.33 10.22 0.26
CA TYR A 113 -1.91 9.20 -0.61
C TYR A 113 -0.87 8.10 -0.89
N VAL A 114 -1.23 6.84 -0.68
CA VAL A 114 -0.50 5.66 -1.15
C VAL A 114 -1.20 5.10 -2.37
N ASP A 115 -0.46 4.90 -3.46
CA ASP A 115 -1.03 4.47 -4.73
C ASP A 115 -1.50 2.99 -4.70
N SER A 116 -1.99 2.49 -5.84
CA SER A 116 -2.42 1.09 -5.97
C SER A 116 -1.31 0.06 -5.79
N ASN A 117 -0.03 0.48 -5.84
CA ASN A 117 1.13 -0.34 -5.50
C ASN A 117 1.60 -0.12 -4.05
N GLY A 118 0.86 0.68 -3.26
CA GLY A 118 1.18 1.04 -1.89
C GLY A 118 2.29 2.09 -1.75
N VAL A 119 2.72 2.71 -2.85
CA VAL A 119 3.81 3.69 -2.83
C VAL A 119 3.26 5.05 -2.42
N LYS A 120 3.86 5.64 -1.37
CA LYS A 120 3.58 7.00 -0.92
C LYS A 120 3.84 8.01 -2.03
N GLN A 121 2.82 8.78 -2.38
CA GLN A 121 2.91 9.84 -3.38
C GLN A 121 3.38 11.16 -2.75
N PRO A 122 4.15 11.99 -3.49
CA PRO A 122 4.56 13.31 -3.02
C PRO A 122 3.37 14.18 -2.62
N LYS A 123 3.52 14.96 -1.55
CA LYS A 123 2.41 15.77 -1.00
C LYS A 123 2.03 16.91 -1.94
N GLU A 124 2.98 17.43 -2.69
CA GLU A 124 2.83 18.48 -3.70
C GLU A 124 1.94 18.07 -4.88
N ASN A 125 1.76 16.77 -5.13
CA ASN A 125 0.82 16.26 -6.13
C ASN A 125 -0.63 16.31 -5.62
N GLN A 126 -0.83 16.41 -4.31
CA GLN A 126 -2.15 16.47 -3.70
C GLN A 126 -2.67 17.92 -3.70
N LYS A 127 -3.46 18.28 -4.71
CA LYS A 127 -3.92 19.65 -4.94
C LYS A 127 -5.44 19.72 -4.85
N VAL A 128 -5.97 20.70 -4.11
CA VAL A 128 -7.40 21.00 -4.14
C VAL A 128 -7.71 21.63 -5.49
N ILE A 129 -8.58 20.98 -6.26
CA ILE A 129 -8.95 21.39 -7.63
C ILE A 129 -10.37 21.98 -7.70
N LEU A 130 -11.16 21.76 -6.65
CA LEU A 130 -12.46 22.39 -6.43
C LEU A 130 -12.74 22.44 -4.92
N ASP A 131 -13.22 23.59 -4.43
CA ASP A 131 -13.74 23.74 -3.05
C ASP A 131 -14.84 24.80 -3.09
N ASN A 132 -16.09 24.34 -3.10
CA ASN A 132 -17.28 25.19 -3.10
C ASN A 132 -18.14 24.87 -1.85
N GLU A 133 -19.38 25.36 -1.79
CA GLU A 133 -20.23 25.10 -0.62
C GLU A 133 -20.67 23.63 -0.47
N TYR A 134 -20.68 22.86 -1.57
CA TYR A 134 -21.19 21.48 -1.62
C TYR A 134 -20.11 20.42 -1.49
N VAL A 135 -18.98 20.61 -2.18
CA VAL A 135 -17.92 19.62 -2.31
C VAL A 135 -16.54 20.24 -2.20
N LYS A 136 -15.60 19.42 -1.73
CA LYS A 136 -14.18 19.65 -1.89
C LYS A 136 -13.56 18.46 -2.61
N ILE A 137 -12.95 18.73 -3.76
CA ILE A 137 -12.30 17.72 -4.60
C ILE A 137 -10.80 18.00 -4.59
N THR A 138 -10.04 17.00 -4.18
CA THR A 138 -8.57 17.03 -4.17
C THR A 138 -8.05 16.01 -5.16
N CYS A 139 -7.28 16.45 -6.16
CA CYS A 139 -6.48 15.55 -6.99
C CYS A 139 -5.36 14.97 -6.11
N LEU A 140 -5.20 13.65 -6.09
CA LEU A 140 -4.17 12.95 -5.33
C LEU A 140 -2.95 12.58 -6.19
N GLY A 141 -3.09 12.69 -7.51
CA GLY A 141 -2.11 12.28 -8.50
C GLY A 141 -2.79 11.62 -9.70
N ALA A 142 -2.02 11.41 -10.77
CA ALA A 142 -2.39 10.51 -11.85
C ALA A 142 -1.51 9.28 -11.78
N ASN A 143 -2.14 8.12 -11.85
CA ASN A 143 -1.44 6.85 -12.03
C ASN A 143 -1.64 6.38 -13.48
N ILE A 144 -0.76 5.50 -13.94
CA ILE A 144 -0.93 4.75 -15.20
C ILE A 144 -1.10 3.27 -14.83
N PRO A 145 -2.21 2.83 -14.21
CA PRO A 145 -2.16 1.56 -13.48
C PRO A 145 -2.95 0.43 -14.15
N ASN A 146 -3.47 0.58 -15.37
CA ASN A 146 -4.27 -0.50 -15.95
C ASN A 146 -4.22 -0.56 -17.49
N SER A 147 -4.64 -1.70 -18.03
CA SER A 147 -4.80 -1.90 -19.48
C SER A 147 -5.74 -0.88 -20.13
N PHE A 148 -6.55 -0.18 -19.33
CA PHE A 148 -7.55 0.77 -19.79
C PHE A 148 -6.95 2.14 -20.10
N GLY A 149 -6.07 2.69 -19.26
CA GLY A 149 -5.34 3.94 -19.50
C GLY A 149 -4.98 4.71 -18.21
N PRO A 150 -4.66 6.01 -18.32
CA PRO A 150 -4.41 6.84 -17.14
C PRO A 150 -5.65 7.01 -16.26
N GLU A 151 -5.43 7.11 -14.96
CA GLU A 151 -6.47 7.36 -13.96
C GLU A 151 -6.04 8.53 -13.09
N VAL A 152 -6.88 9.57 -13.00
CA VAL A 152 -6.70 10.66 -12.04
C VAL A 152 -7.40 10.27 -10.74
N LYS A 153 -6.64 10.14 -9.66
CA LYS A 153 -7.17 9.78 -8.35
C LYS A 153 -7.67 11.03 -7.63
N LEU A 154 -8.89 10.95 -7.11
CA LEU A 154 -9.61 12.05 -6.50
C LEU A 154 -10.03 11.65 -5.09
N ASN A 155 -9.82 12.56 -4.14
CA ASN A 155 -10.47 12.54 -2.84
C ASN A 155 -11.62 13.54 -2.85
N ILE A 156 -12.84 13.06 -2.64
CA ILE A 156 -14.07 13.86 -2.73
C ILE A 156 -14.72 13.89 -1.35
N GLU A 157 -14.79 15.08 -0.77
CA GLU A 157 -15.50 15.37 0.47
C GLU A 157 -16.84 16.02 0.13
N ASN A 158 -17.94 15.39 0.56
CA ASN A 158 -19.27 15.98 0.52
C ASN A 158 -19.49 16.82 1.79
N LYS A 159 -19.51 18.15 1.61
CA LYS A 159 -19.70 19.15 2.69
C LYS A 159 -21.17 19.46 2.93
N SER A 160 -22.07 18.94 2.09
CA SER A 160 -23.50 19.17 2.17
C SER A 160 -24.21 18.17 3.09
N ASN A 161 -25.50 18.39 3.30
CA ASN A 161 -26.39 17.52 4.08
C ASN A 161 -27.20 16.54 3.21
N GLN A 162 -26.91 16.45 1.91
CA GLN A 162 -27.60 15.55 0.97
C GLN A 162 -26.59 14.68 0.21
N THR A 163 -27.04 13.54 -0.30
CA THR A 163 -26.20 12.67 -1.15
C THR A 163 -25.94 13.39 -2.48
N LEU A 164 -24.69 13.38 -2.92
CA LEU A 164 -24.28 14.03 -4.17
C LEU A 164 -23.80 13.00 -5.18
N ILE A 165 -24.11 13.24 -6.44
CA ILE A 165 -23.56 12.53 -7.60
C ILE A 165 -22.66 13.51 -8.35
N ILE A 166 -21.35 13.24 -8.32
CA ILE A 166 -20.33 14.06 -8.99
C ILE A 166 -19.96 13.37 -10.30
N GLN A 167 -20.09 14.10 -11.39
CA GLN A 167 -19.80 13.62 -12.74
C GLN A 167 -18.86 14.60 -13.43
N SER A 168 -18.16 14.12 -14.44
CA SER A 168 -17.41 14.98 -15.33
C SER A 168 -17.47 14.38 -16.72
N ASP A 169 -17.88 15.19 -17.68
CA ASP A 169 -17.89 14.84 -19.08
C ASP A 169 -16.97 15.77 -19.87
N LYS A 170 -16.58 15.31 -21.07
CA LYS A 170 -15.92 16.12 -22.09
C LYS A 170 -14.75 16.99 -21.55
N ILE A 171 -13.66 16.33 -21.19
CA ILE A 171 -12.48 16.95 -20.56
C ILE A 171 -11.40 17.21 -21.62
N SER A 172 -10.73 18.36 -21.53
CA SER A 172 -9.54 18.68 -22.32
C SER A 172 -8.29 18.11 -21.65
N VAL A 173 -7.53 17.27 -22.36
CA VAL A 173 -6.23 16.76 -21.94
C VAL A 173 -5.18 17.21 -22.96
N ASP A 174 -4.23 18.04 -22.52
CA ASP A 174 -3.24 18.71 -23.36
C ASP A 174 -3.86 19.38 -24.62
N GLY A 175 -5.07 19.92 -24.50
CA GLY A 175 -5.81 20.58 -25.59
C GLY A 175 -6.64 19.64 -26.47
N TYR A 176 -6.65 18.33 -26.21
CA TYR A 176 -7.50 17.36 -26.92
C TYR A 176 -8.72 17.00 -26.07
N MET A 177 -9.90 16.94 -26.70
CA MET A 177 -11.12 16.56 -25.99
C MET A 177 -11.22 15.04 -25.83
N LEU A 178 -11.38 14.59 -24.59
CA LEU A 178 -11.53 13.20 -24.17
C LEU A 178 -12.83 13.03 -23.37
N TYR A 179 -13.29 11.78 -23.25
CA TYR A 179 -14.50 11.42 -22.51
C TYR A 179 -14.15 10.40 -21.42
N PRO A 180 -13.78 10.85 -20.22
CA PRO A 180 -13.44 9.93 -19.15
C PRO A 180 -14.67 9.18 -18.64
N ILE A 181 -14.42 8.03 -18.03
CA ILE A 181 -15.40 7.30 -17.24
C ILE A 181 -15.28 7.83 -15.81
N PHE A 182 -16.26 8.62 -15.38
CA PHE A 182 -16.29 9.14 -14.02
C PHE A 182 -17.70 9.48 -13.55
N SER A 183 -18.13 8.81 -12.48
CA SER A 183 -19.33 9.13 -11.72
C SER A 183 -19.12 8.64 -10.30
N ALA A 184 -19.35 9.51 -9.32
CA ALA A 184 -19.11 9.19 -7.91
C ALA A 184 -20.31 9.62 -7.06
N THR A 185 -20.85 8.69 -6.27
CA THR A 185 -21.89 8.99 -5.28
C THR A 185 -21.25 9.15 -3.91
N VAL A 186 -21.52 10.25 -3.23
CA VAL A 186 -20.92 10.58 -1.93
C VAL A 186 -22.02 10.95 -0.95
N GLU A 187 -22.14 10.16 0.12
CA GLU A 187 -23.11 10.41 1.19
C GLU A 187 -22.78 11.69 1.99
N PRO A 188 -23.79 12.30 2.65
CA PRO A 188 -23.59 13.52 3.44
C PRO A 188 -22.45 13.40 4.45
N GLY A 189 -21.54 14.38 4.46
CA GLY A 189 -20.41 14.43 5.38
C GLY A 189 -19.38 13.31 5.20
N LYS A 190 -19.44 12.53 4.10
CA LYS A 190 -18.46 11.48 3.81
C LYS A 190 -17.36 11.99 2.89
N ILE A 191 -16.23 11.30 3.01
CA ILE A 191 -15.08 11.43 2.15
C ILE A 191 -14.87 10.09 1.47
N ILE A 192 -14.70 10.09 0.14
CA ILE A 192 -14.33 8.90 -0.62
C ILE A 192 -13.07 9.17 -1.44
N THR A 193 -12.32 8.11 -1.73
CA THR A 193 -11.27 8.10 -2.74
C THR A 193 -11.77 7.32 -3.95
N THR A 194 -11.63 7.89 -5.15
CA THR A 194 -12.12 7.31 -6.40
C THR A 194 -11.25 7.77 -7.58
N GLY A 195 -11.51 7.23 -8.78
CA GLY A 195 -10.75 7.49 -9.99
C GLY A 195 -11.58 8.03 -11.14
N MET A 196 -11.01 8.99 -11.85
CA MET A 196 -11.47 9.41 -13.18
C MET A 196 -10.60 8.73 -14.23
N GLU A 197 -11.18 7.80 -14.99
CA GLU A 197 -10.44 6.94 -15.92
C GLU A 197 -10.49 7.46 -17.35
N PHE A 198 -9.34 7.47 -18.02
CA PHE A 198 -9.21 7.89 -19.41
C PHE A 198 -8.81 6.70 -20.28
N SER A 199 -9.48 6.55 -21.43
CA SER A 199 -9.12 5.48 -22.35
C SER A 199 -7.74 5.71 -22.97
N LYS A 200 -6.86 4.72 -22.88
CA LYS A 200 -5.54 4.66 -23.51
C LYS A 200 -5.59 4.88 -25.03
N LYS A 201 -6.71 4.56 -25.67
CA LYS A 201 -6.91 4.78 -27.11
C LYS A 201 -7.11 6.27 -27.45
N GLU A 202 -7.61 7.04 -26.50
CA GLU A 202 -7.91 8.47 -26.67
C GLU A 202 -6.74 9.34 -26.24
N VAL A 203 -5.98 8.93 -25.21
CA VAL A 203 -4.79 9.65 -24.75
C VAL A 203 -3.67 9.54 -25.79
N LYS A 204 -3.38 10.65 -26.46
CA LYS A 204 -2.35 10.77 -27.51
C LYS A 204 -1.20 11.69 -27.11
N THR A 205 -1.19 12.15 -25.87
CA THR A 205 -0.34 13.24 -25.39
C THR A 205 0.40 12.84 -24.10
N GLY A 206 1.12 13.78 -23.51
CA GLY A 206 1.90 13.54 -22.28
C GLY A 206 1.05 13.47 -21.01
N PHE A 207 -0.24 13.82 -21.08
CA PHE A 207 -1.17 13.85 -19.95
C PHE A 207 -0.76 14.88 -18.88
N ASN A 208 -0.34 16.08 -19.30
CA ASN A 208 0.27 17.07 -18.40
C ASN A 208 -0.75 18.10 -17.88
N ASN A 209 -1.62 18.61 -18.76
CA ASN A 209 -2.66 19.57 -18.40
C ASN A 209 -4.05 18.96 -18.63
N ILE A 210 -4.90 19.02 -17.61
CA ILE A 210 -6.28 18.53 -17.65
C ILE A 210 -7.20 19.67 -17.25
N GLU A 211 -8.18 19.97 -18.09
CA GLU A 211 -9.16 21.03 -17.86
C GLU A 211 -10.56 20.50 -18.16
N GLY A 212 -11.51 20.76 -17.26
CA GLY A 212 -12.86 20.25 -17.40
C GLY A 212 -13.83 20.92 -16.45
N LYS A 213 -15.01 20.30 -16.33
CA LYS A 213 -16.00 20.68 -15.33
C LYS A 213 -16.44 19.49 -14.51
N PHE A 214 -16.70 19.72 -13.24
CA PHE A 214 -17.50 18.80 -12.44
C PHE A 214 -18.95 19.27 -12.46
N THR A 215 -19.84 18.36 -12.82
CA THR A 215 -21.29 18.51 -12.64
C THR A 215 -21.66 17.86 -11.32
N ILE A 216 -22.25 18.64 -10.41
CA ILE A 216 -22.68 18.17 -9.10
C ILE A 216 -24.20 18.07 -9.14
N ASN A 217 -24.71 16.86 -8.94
CA ASN A 217 -26.14 16.58 -8.95
C ASN A 217 -26.61 16.04 -7.60
N SER A 218 -27.89 16.19 -7.30
CA SER A 218 -28.57 15.45 -6.23
C SER A 218 -28.73 13.97 -6.60
N ASP A 219 -29.17 13.16 -5.63
CA ASP A 219 -29.45 11.74 -5.82
C ASP A 219 -30.58 11.44 -6.83
N ASP A 220 -31.47 12.40 -7.04
CA ASP A 220 -32.51 12.38 -8.09
C ASP A 220 -32.08 13.02 -9.43
N TYR A 221 -30.77 13.26 -9.61
CA TYR A 221 -30.14 13.78 -10.84
C TYR A 221 -30.52 15.22 -11.22
N HIS A 222 -31.04 16.03 -10.30
CA HIS A 222 -31.12 17.47 -10.53
C HIS A 222 -29.74 18.11 -10.42
N ASN A 223 -29.39 18.94 -11.40
CA ASN A 223 -28.16 19.70 -11.36
C ASN A 223 -28.21 20.75 -10.25
N ILE A 224 -27.18 20.75 -9.40
CA ILE A 224 -27.01 21.68 -8.29
C ILE A 224 -26.00 22.76 -8.69
N GLU A 225 -24.85 22.33 -9.23
CA GLU A 225 -23.71 23.21 -9.51
C GLU A 225 -22.87 22.66 -10.67
N GLU A 226 -22.17 23.55 -11.37
CA GLU A 226 -21.17 23.20 -12.39
C GLU A 226 -19.93 24.06 -12.25
N ASP A 227 -18.83 23.45 -11.81
CA ASP A 227 -17.59 24.16 -11.58
C ASP A 227 -16.46 23.67 -12.46
N SER A 228 -15.68 24.62 -12.96
CA SER A 228 -14.49 24.32 -13.77
C SER A 228 -13.32 23.93 -12.88
N PHE A 229 -12.47 23.02 -13.36
CA PHE A 229 -11.24 22.63 -12.69
C PHE A 229 -10.08 22.57 -13.67
N SER A 230 -8.85 22.68 -13.14
CA SER A 230 -7.62 22.47 -13.89
C SER A 230 -6.62 21.68 -13.04
N ILE A 231 -5.89 20.76 -13.68
CA ILE A 231 -4.85 19.93 -13.08
C ILE A 231 -3.59 20.04 -13.93
N ASN A 232 -2.47 20.36 -13.28
CA ASN A 232 -1.15 20.41 -13.91
C ASN A 232 -0.21 19.46 -13.16
N PHE A 233 0.31 18.47 -13.89
CA PHE A 233 1.28 17.48 -13.43
C PHE A 233 2.72 17.90 -13.74
#